data_AF-A0A1C4G9X6-F1
#
_entry.id   AF-A0A1C4G9X6-F1
#
_cell.length_a   1.000
_cell.length_b   1.000
_cell.length_c   1.000
_cell.angle_alpha   90.00
_cell.angle_beta   90.00
_cell.angle_gamma   90.00
#
_symmetry.space_group_name_H-M   'P 1'
#
loop_
_entity.id
_entity.type
_entity.pdbx_description
1 polymer ?
#
loop_
_entity_poly.entity_id
_entity_poly.type
_entity_poly.pdbx_seq_one_letter_code
_entity_poly.pdbx_strand_id
1 'polypeptide(L)'
;MEQQQANKLTKKQEMFSLIAEHEASALTVRDFCELYDMAQGTYYYWLKKYHASLEPEKVAKGGFTLLKVAAEEQEIVKGGVLFAEYKGIRFYREPSVSFLKALMS
;
A
#
# COMPACT_ATOMS: atom_id res chain seq x y z
N MET A 1 -2.80 -47.15 -8.30
CA MET A 1 -1.89 -46.11 -8.80
C MET A 1 -2.73 -44.87 -9.03
N GLU A 2 -2.44 -43.83 -8.25
CA GLU A 2 -3.26 -42.63 -8.04
C GLU A 2 -3.57 -41.89 -9.33
N GLN A 3 -4.85 -41.60 -9.53
CA GLN A 3 -5.30 -40.68 -10.56
C GLN A 3 -5.01 -39.26 -10.08
N GLN A 4 -3.99 -38.63 -10.66
CA GLN A 4 -3.69 -37.21 -10.47
C GLN A 4 -4.85 -36.37 -11.05
N GLN A 5 -5.74 -35.90 -10.17
CA GLN A 5 -6.67 -34.81 -10.48
C GLN A 5 -5.83 -33.53 -10.69
N ALA A 6 -5.57 -33.18 -11.95
CA ALA A 6 -5.01 -31.90 -12.32
C ALA A 6 -5.96 -30.80 -11.84
N ASN A 7 -5.56 -30.09 -10.78
CA ASN A 7 -6.26 -28.93 -10.24
C ASN A 7 -6.33 -27.85 -11.32
N LYS A 8 -7.45 -27.81 -12.04
CA LYS A 8 -7.66 -26.91 -13.17
C LYS A 8 -7.84 -25.49 -12.63
N LEU A 9 -6.74 -24.73 -12.60
CA LEU A 9 -6.77 -23.33 -12.24
C LEU A 9 -7.79 -22.60 -13.12
N THR A 10 -8.58 -21.73 -12.51
CA THR A 10 -9.49 -20.90 -13.30
C THR A 10 -8.65 -19.97 -14.18
N LYS A 11 -9.12 -19.67 -15.40
CA LYS A 11 -8.44 -18.74 -16.32
C LYS A 11 -8.04 -17.42 -15.65
N LYS A 12 -8.84 -16.95 -14.68
CA LYS A 12 -8.51 -15.78 -13.86
C LYS A 12 -7.24 -15.99 -13.02
N GLN A 13 -7.12 -17.13 -12.33
CA GLN A 13 -5.95 -17.44 -11.51
C GLN A 13 -4.70 -17.60 -12.37
N GLU A 14 -4.80 -18.29 -13.51
CA GLU A 14 -3.67 -18.42 -14.44
C GLU A 14 -3.15 -17.06 -14.90
N MET A 15 -4.06 -16.17 -15.33
CA MET A 15 -3.67 -14.83 -15.75
C MET A 15 -3.10 -14.00 -14.61
N PHE A 16 -3.64 -14.11 -13.39
CA PHE A 16 -3.10 -13.39 -12.24
C PHE A 16 -1.70 -13.88 -11.85
N SER A 17 -1.44 -15.19 -11.95
CA SER A 17 -0.09 -15.74 -11.74
C SER A 17 0.89 -15.20 -12.77
N LEU A 18 0.50 -15.11 -14.05
CA LEU A 18 1.34 -14.53 -15.11
C LEU A 18 1.63 -13.04 -14.87
N ILE A 19 0.63 -12.26 -14.44
CA ILE A 19 0.85 -10.85 -14.09
C ILE A 19 1.82 -10.71 -12.91
N ALA A 20 1.67 -11.52 -11.87
CA ALA A 20 2.57 -11.51 -10.71
C ALA A 20 4.01 -11.92 -11.09
N GLU A 21 4.15 -12.92 -11.97
CA GLU A 21 5.45 -13.33 -12.52
C GLU A 21 6.10 -12.20 -13.33
N HIS A 22 5.32 -11.46 -14.12
CA HIS A 22 5.83 -10.29 -14.82
C HIS A 22 6.29 -9.18 -13.87
N GLU A 23 5.54 -8.86 -12.81
CA GLU A 23 5.94 -7.85 -11.82
C GLU A 23 7.23 -8.22 -11.06
N ALA A 24 7.50 -9.51 -10.90
CA ALA A 24 8.76 -10.01 -10.33
C ALA A 24 9.91 -10.04 -11.36
N SER A 25 9.61 -9.94 -12.65
CA SER A 25 10.59 -9.96 -13.74
C SER A 25 11.08 -8.55 -14.10
N ALA A 26 12.25 -8.47 -14.72
CA ALA A 26 12.79 -7.21 -15.27
C ALA A 26 12.44 -7.02 -16.76
N LEU A 27 11.53 -7.83 -17.29
CA LEU A 27 11.15 -7.78 -18.71
C LEU A 27 10.25 -6.57 -18.98
N THR A 28 10.29 -6.06 -20.21
CA THR A 28 9.30 -5.08 -20.63
C THR A 28 7.97 -5.78 -20.91
N VAL A 29 6.86 -5.05 -20.81
CA VAL A 29 5.52 -5.59 -21.14
C VAL A 29 5.49 -6.20 -22.54
N ARG A 30 6.21 -5.59 -23.50
CA ARG A 30 6.28 -6.10 -24.87
C ARG A 30 6.96 -7.45 -24.91
N ASP A 31 8.17 -7.55 -24.36
CA ASP A 31 8.96 -8.78 -24.42
C ASP A 31 8.28 -9.92 -23.61
N PHE A 32 7.60 -9.58 -22.51
CA PHE A 32 6.80 -10.53 -21.76
C PHE A 32 5.58 -11.01 -22.56
N CYS A 33 4.84 -10.09 -23.20
CA CYS A 33 3.71 -10.45 -24.04
C CYS A 33 4.13 -11.33 -25.23
N GLU A 34 5.30 -11.10 -25.81
CA GLU A 34 5.85 -11.95 -26.88
C GLU A 34 6.24 -13.34 -26.35
N LEU A 35 6.84 -13.42 -25.17
CA LEU A 35 7.26 -14.70 -24.56
C LEU A 35 6.06 -15.63 -24.27
N TYR A 36 4.93 -15.08 -23.84
CA TYR A 36 3.73 -15.83 -23.47
C TYR A 36 2.63 -15.83 -24.55
N ASP A 37 2.96 -15.44 -25.78
CA ASP A 37 2.02 -15.34 -26.92
C ASP A 37 0.71 -14.60 -26.54
N MET A 38 0.86 -13.48 -25.84
CA MET A 38 -0.24 -12.71 -25.28
C MET A 38 -0.39 -11.37 -25.99
N ALA A 39 -1.61 -11.04 -26.41
CA ALA A 39 -1.88 -9.69 -26.88
C ALA A 39 -1.75 -8.68 -25.73
N GLN A 40 -1.06 -7.55 -25.98
CA GLN A 40 -0.87 -6.49 -24.97
C GLN A 40 -2.20 -5.97 -24.40
N GLY A 41 -3.26 -5.87 -25.22
CA GLY A 41 -4.59 -5.47 -24.74
C GLY A 41 -5.16 -6.44 -23.70
N THR A 42 -4.94 -7.75 -23.90
CA THR A 42 -5.29 -8.79 -22.94
C THR A 42 -4.47 -8.63 -21.66
N TYR A 43 -3.16 -8.41 -21.78
CA TYR A 43 -2.29 -8.16 -20.63
C TYR A 43 -2.80 -6.98 -19.79
N TYR A 44 -3.01 -5.81 -20.39
CA TYR A 44 -3.46 -4.61 -19.66
C TYR A 44 -4.86 -4.79 -19.04
N TYR A 45 -5.74 -5.53 -19.70
CA TYR A 45 -7.04 -5.88 -19.14
C TYR A 45 -6.91 -6.69 -17.84
N TRP A 46 -6.03 -7.70 -17.84
CA TRP A 46 -5.82 -8.54 -16.65
C TRP A 46 -4.99 -7.83 -15.58
N LEU A 47 -4.02 -7.00 -15.95
CA LEU A 47 -3.28 -6.14 -15.02
C LEU A 47 -4.23 -5.22 -14.23
N LYS A 48 -5.16 -4.56 -14.92
CA LYS A 48 -6.18 -3.73 -14.27
C LYS A 48 -7.03 -4.53 -13.29
N LYS A 49 -7.43 -5.75 -13.67
CA LYS A 49 -8.19 -6.64 -12.78
C LYS A 49 -7.38 -7.16 -11.60
N TYR A 50 -6.08 -7.39 -11.80
CA TYR A 50 -5.15 -7.84 -10.78
C TYR A 50 -5.00 -6.78 -9.70
N HIS A 51 -4.69 -5.54 -10.06
CA HIS A 51 -4.62 -4.43 -9.09
C HIS A 51 -5.96 -4.20 -8.38
N ALA A 52 -7.08 -4.21 -9.11
CA ALA A 52 -8.41 -4.06 -8.50
C ALA A 52 -8.76 -5.20 -7.53
N SER A 53 -8.08 -6.35 -7.60
CA SER A 53 -8.25 -7.45 -6.65
C SER A 53 -7.34 -7.38 -5.43
N LEU A 54 -6.27 -6.59 -5.51
CA LEU A 54 -5.36 -6.29 -4.40
C LEU A 54 -5.89 -5.12 -3.55
N GLU A 55 -6.67 -4.22 -4.15
CA GLU A 55 -7.30 -3.13 -3.42
C GLU A 55 -8.41 -3.68 -2.50
N PRO A 56 -8.37 -3.39 -1.18
CA PRO A 56 -9.47 -3.71 -0.28
C PRO A 56 -10.74 -2.99 -0.75
N GLU A 57 -11.90 -3.64 -0.60
CA GLU A 57 -13.21 -3.17 -1.11
C GLU A 57 -13.40 -1.64 -0.99
N LYS A 58 -13.30 -0.97 -2.14
CA LYS A 58 -13.73 0.41 -2.45
C LYS A 58 -13.62 1.40 -1.27
N VAL A 59 -12.44 1.96 -1.06
CA VAL A 59 -12.39 3.38 -0.67
C VAL A 59 -12.91 4.16 -1.89
N ALA A 60 -13.90 5.02 -1.66
CA ALA A 60 -14.63 5.74 -2.71
C ALA A 60 -13.71 6.39 -3.76
N LYS A 61 -14.20 6.52 -5.00
CA LYS A 61 -13.55 7.17 -6.16
C LYS A 61 -13.24 8.67 -5.91
N GLY A 62 -12.40 8.98 -4.94
CA GLY A 62 -11.74 10.26 -4.75
C GLY A 62 -10.24 10.00 -4.79
N GLY A 63 -9.44 10.94 -5.30
CA GLY A 63 -7.99 10.80 -5.47
C GLY A 63 -7.18 10.75 -4.17
N PHE A 64 -7.73 10.12 -3.13
CA PHE A 64 -7.09 9.88 -1.85
C PHE A 64 -6.61 8.43 -1.82
N THR A 65 -5.31 8.26 -1.62
CA THR A 65 -4.72 6.96 -1.33
C THR A 65 -4.44 6.84 0.17
N LEU A 66 -4.61 5.64 0.73
CA LEU A 66 -4.30 5.37 2.13
C LEU A 66 -2.78 5.30 2.29
N LEU A 67 -2.19 6.35 2.85
CA LEU A 67 -0.79 6.32 3.30
C LEU A 67 -0.71 5.46 4.56
N LYS A 68 -0.27 4.20 4.40
CA LYS A 68 0.08 3.35 5.54
C LYS A 68 1.42 3.81 6.08
N VAL A 69 1.38 4.80 6.96
CA VAL A 69 2.55 5.22 7.74
C VAL A 69 3.00 3.98 8.52
N ALA A 70 4.21 3.49 8.22
CA ALA A 70 4.84 2.48 9.04
C ALA A 70 4.89 3.06 10.46
N ALA A 71 4.11 2.47 11.37
CA ALA A 71 4.14 2.86 12.75
C ALA A 71 5.54 2.51 13.29
N GLU A 72 6.46 3.45 13.16
CA GLU A 72 7.36 3.70 14.28
C GLU A 72 6.43 3.95 15.46
N GLU A 73 6.55 3.14 16.51
CA GLU A 73 5.84 3.25 17.78
C GLU A 73 6.02 4.66 18.37
N GLN A 74 5.31 5.63 17.83
CA GLN A 74 4.94 6.82 18.55
C GLN A 74 3.58 6.48 19.13
N GLU A 75 3.62 6.13 20.41
CA GLU A 75 2.44 5.95 21.24
C GLU A 75 1.43 7.03 20.90
N ILE A 76 0.35 6.63 20.23
CA ILE A 76 -0.80 7.50 20.03
C ILE A 76 -1.44 7.62 21.41
N VAL A 77 -0.96 8.60 22.19
CA VAL A 77 -1.62 9.01 23.43
C VAL A 77 -2.99 9.53 23.01
N LYS A 78 -4.00 8.68 23.17
CA LYS A 78 -5.41 9.04 23.02
C LYS A 78 -5.68 10.25 23.92
N GLY A 79 -5.77 11.43 23.32
CA GLY A 79 -5.92 12.70 24.02
C GLY A 79 -4.64 13.07 24.75
N GLY A 80 -3.78 13.87 24.11
CA GLY A 80 -2.55 14.38 24.72
C GLY A 80 -2.86 14.95 26.10
N VAL A 81 -2.35 14.28 27.15
CA VAL A 81 -2.44 14.78 28.51
C VAL A 81 -1.74 16.14 28.51
N LEU A 82 -2.47 17.19 28.89
CA LEU A 82 -1.89 18.52 29.03
C LEU A 82 -0.71 18.42 30.00
N PHE A 83 0.50 18.61 29.49
CA PHE A 83 1.74 18.57 30.26
C PHE A 83 1.83 19.78 31.17
N ALA A 84 1.60 20.98 30.63
CA ALA A 84 1.63 22.24 31.40
C ALA A 84 0.85 23.36 30.68
N GLU A 85 0.37 24.33 31.44
CA GLU A 85 -0.14 25.61 30.92
C GLU A 85 0.61 26.77 31.58
N TYR A 86 1.10 27.72 30.76
CA TYR A 86 1.72 28.95 31.24
C TYR A 86 1.24 30.14 30.42
N LYS A 87 0.60 31.12 31.07
CA LYS A 87 0.03 32.33 30.43
C LYS A 87 -0.85 32.02 29.20
N GLY A 88 -1.61 30.92 29.24
CA GLY A 88 -2.48 30.49 28.13
C GLY A 88 -1.80 29.67 27.03
N ILE A 89 -0.49 29.42 27.12
CA ILE A 89 0.21 28.49 26.24
C ILE A 89 0.08 27.09 26.81
N ARG A 90 -0.45 26.16 26.02
CA ARG A 90 -0.68 24.75 26.40
C ARG A 90 0.38 23.85 25.79
N PHE A 91 1.06 23.11 26.63
CA PHE A 91 2.03 22.09 26.24
C PHE A 91 1.38 20.73 26.37
N TYR A 92 1.39 19.95 25.30
CA TYR A 92 0.91 18.56 25.29
C TYR A 92 2.07 17.54 25.30
N ARG A 93 3.30 18.06 25.37
CA ARG A 93 4.57 17.32 25.48
C ARG A 93 5.54 18.16 26.31
N GLU A 94 6.45 17.50 27.02
CA GLU A 94 7.55 18.19 27.72
C GLU A 94 8.40 19.04 26.74
N PRO A 95 8.45 20.37 26.92
CA PRO A 95 9.25 21.23 26.06
C PRO A 95 10.71 21.25 26.49
N SER A 96 11.63 21.34 25.53
CA SER A 96 13.04 21.54 25.85
C SER A 96 13.32 22.98 26.29
N VAL A 97 14.36 23.17 27.11
CA VAL A 97 14.77 24.52 27.57
C VAL A 97 15.17 25.42 26.40
N SER A 98 15.80 24.87 25.35
CA SER A 98 16.15 25.63 24.15
C SER A 98 14.91 26.14 23.41
N PHE A 99 13.88 25.31 23.29
CA PHE A 99 12.61 25.69 22.69
C PHE A 99 11.88 26.79 23.48
N LEU A 100 11.84 26.65 24.82
CA LEU A 100 11.27 27.68 25.69
C LEU A 100 12.01 29.02 25.57
N LYS A 101 13.35 29.00 25.53
CA LYS A 101 14.15 30.21 25.34
C LYS A 101 13.85 30.89 24.01
N ALA A 102 13.68 30.12 22.93
CA ALA A 102 13.34 30.66 21.61
C ALA A 102 11.96 31.35 21.59
N LEU A 103 10.99 30.88 22.39
CA LEU A 103 9.66 31.48 22.49
C LEU A 103 9.64 32.80 23.30
N MET A 104 10.62 33.02 24.17
CA MET A 104 10.72 34.19 25.04
C MET A 104 11.56 35.32 24.44
N SER A 105 12.18 35.09 23.28
CA SER A 105 12.99 36.07 22.55
C SER A 105 12.19 36.78 21.48
#